data_AF-A0A6I2XE71-F1
#
_entry.id   AF-A0A6I2XE71-F1
#
_cell.length_a   1.000
_cell.length_b   1.000
_cell.length_c   1.000
_cell.angle_alpha   90.00
_cell.angle_beta   90.00
_cell.angle_gamma   90.00
#
_symmetry.space_group_name_H-M   'P 1'
#
loop_
_entity.id
_entity.type
_entity.pdbx_description
1 polymer ?
#
loop_
_entity_poly.entity_id
_entity_poly.type
_entity_poly.pdbx_seq_one_letter_code
_entity_poly.pdbx_strand_id
1 'polypeptide(L)' 'MDDQRAVLSSAVTTLDDLVARITGVAETMHQAGDESLAADLFEVERSLRMAHRRLSTVNRRIR' A
#
# COMPACT_ATOMS: atom_id res chain seq x y z
N MET A 1 15.54 -11.28 16.76
CA MET A 1 15.63 -9.84 16.42
C MET A 1 15.82 -9.64 14.92
N ASP A 2 16.81 -10.29 14.28
CA ASP A 2 17.00 -10.16 12.83
C ASP A 2 15.81 -10.63 12.00
N ASP A 3 15.14 -11.72 12.38
CA ASP A 3 13.94 -12.21 11.68
C ASP A 3 12.78 -11.21 11.72
N GLN A 4 12.56 -10.54 12.87
CA GLN A 4 11.49 -9.55 13.00
C GLN A 4 11.75 -8.32 12.12
N ARG A 5 13.02 -7.89 12.03
CA ARG A 5 13.46 -6.80 11.15
C ARG A 5 13.32 -7.17 9.67
N ALA A 6 13.68 -8.40 9.32
CA ALA A 6 13.51 -8.92 7.96
C ALA A 6 12.03 -8.98 7.56
N VAL A 7 11.15 -9.46 8.45
CA VAL A 7 9.70 -9.50 8.23
C VAL A 7 9.15 -8.09 8.01
N LEU A 8 9.52 -7.12 8.85
CA LEU A 8 9.01 -5.75 8.71
C LEU A 8 9.54 -5.05 7.46
N SER A 9 10.78 -5.30 7.07
CA SER A 9 11.33 -4.77 5.81
C SER A 9 10.66 -5.39 4.59
N SER A 10 10.41 -6.70 4.59
CA SER A 10 9.64 -7.39 3.54
C SER A 10 8.21 -6.88 3.44
N ALA A 11 7.55 -6.65 4.59
CA ALA A 11 6.20 -6.11 4.63
C ALA A 11 6.11 -4.67 4.11
N VAL A 12 7.13 -3.84 4.33
CA VAL A 12 7.22 -2.49 3.73
C VAL A 12 7.23 -2.58 2.20
N THR A 13 8.12 -3.41 1.63
CA THR A 13 8.20 -3.61 0.17
C THR A 13 6.89 -4.17 -0.40
N THR A 14 6.34 -5.20 0.24
CA THR A 14 5.09 -5.84 -0.19
C THR A 14 3.93 -4.84 -0.23
N LEU A 15 3.88 -3.93 0.75
CA LEU A 15 2.82 -2.95 0.83
C LEU A 15 2.97 -1.84 -0.23
N ASP A 16 4.20 -1.46 -0.58
CA ASP A 16 4.48 -0.53 -1.68
C ASP A 16 4.05 -1.12 -3.04
N ASP A 17 4.41 -2.38 -3.30
CA ASP A 17 3.97 -3.11 -4.50
C ASP A 17 2.45 -3.23 -4.59
N LEU A 18 1.79 -3.49 -3.44
CA LEU A 18 0.33 -3.57 -3.38
C LEU A 18 -0.33 -2.21 -3.67
N VAL A 19 0.21 -1.11 -3.13
CA VAL A 19 -0.27 0.25 -3.44
C VAL A 19 -0.19 0.52 -4.94
N ALA A 20 0.93 0.20 -5.59
CA ALA A 20 1.10 0.41 -7.02
C ALA A 20 0.07 -0.40 -7.85
N ARG A 21 -0.14 -1.67 -7.50
CA ARG A 21 -1.11 -2.54 -8.18
C ARG A 21 -2.54 -2.04 -8.02
N ILE A 22 -2.96 -1.66 -6.81
CA ILE A 22 -4.31 -1.14 -6.57
C ILE A 22 -4.51 0.19 -7.29
N THR A 23 -3.50 1.06 -7.32
CA THR A 23 -3.54 2.33 -8.07
C THR A 23 -3.80 2.07 -9.55
N GLY A 24 -3.07 1.14 -10.18
CA GLY A 24 -3.29 0.81 -11.60
C GLY A 24 -4.68 0.26 -11.90
N VAL A 25 -5.25 -0.55 -11.00
CA VAL A 25 -6.64 -1.03 -11.17
C VAL A 25 -7.63 0.13 -11.00
N ALA A 26 -7.45 0.99 -9.99
CA ALA A 26 -8.29 2.17 -9.76
C ALA A 26 -8.31 3.10 -10.98
N GLU A 27 -7.13 3.37 -11.55
CA GLU A 27 -6.98 4.16 -12.77
C GLU A 27 -7.67 3.51 -13.98
N THR A 28 -7.54 2.18 -14.13
CA THR A 28 -8.21 1.44 -15.20
C THR A 28 -9.74 1.53 -15.07
N MET A 29 -10.28 1.36 -13.86
CA MET A 29 -11.72 1.49 -13.61
C MET A 29 -12.22 2.91 -13.85
N HIS A 30 -11.42 3.91 -13.43
CA HIS A 30 -11.73 5.31 -13.68
C HIS A 30 -11.79 5.63 -15.18
N GLN A 31 -10.82 5.14 -15.95
CA GLN A 31 -10.79 5.29 -17.41
C GLN A 31 -11.93 4.55 -18.11
N ALA A 32 -12.40 3.44 -17.55
CA ALA A 32 -13.56 2.69 -18.05
C ALA A 32 -14.91 3.36 -17.71
N GLY A 33 -14.92 4.43 -16.93
CA GLY A 33 -16.13 5.14 -16.50
C GLY A 33 -16.84 4.53 -15.30
N ASP A 34 -16.25 3.53 -14.63
CA ASP A 34 -16.78 2.98 -13.39
C ASP A 34 -16.30 3.82 -12.19
N GLU A 35 -16.90 4.99 -12.05
CA GLU A 35 -16.50 5.98 -11.03
C GLU A 35 -16.69 5.48 -9.60
N SER A 36 -17.72 4.68 -9.34
CA SER A 36 -17.98 4.13 -8.01
C SER A 36 -16.89 3.14 -7.60
N LEU A 37 -16.57 2.17 -8.47
CA LEU A 37 -15.53 1.19 -8.17
C LEU A 37 -14.15 1.84 -8.10
N ALA A 38 -13.87 2.82 -8.96
CA ALA A 38 -12.64 3.59 -8.90
C ALA A 38 -12.51 4.33 -7.57
N ALA A 39 -13.58 4.97 -7.09
CA ALA A 39 -13.58 5.68 -5.81
C ALA A 39 -13.28 4.73 -4.64
N ASP A 40 -13.93 3.56 -4.60
CA ASP A 40 -13.68 2.55 -3.57
C ASP A 40 -12.22 2.06 -3.60
N LEU A 41 -11.65 1.83 -4.79
CA LEU A 41 -10.26 1.41 -4.93
C LEU A 41 -9.27 2.51 -4.52
N PHE A 42 -9.57 3.79 -4.77
CA PHE A 42 -8.75 4.90 -4.29
C PHE A 42 -8.81 5.05 -2.75
N GLU A 43 -9.93 4.74 -2.11
CA GLU A 43 -10.00 4.70 -0.64
C GLU A 43 -9.15 3.56 -0.05
N VAL A 44 -9.16 2.40 -0.70
CA VAL A 44 -8.27 1.28 -0.33
C VAL A 44 -6.80 1.69 -0.50
N GLU A 45 -6.44 2.30 -1.64
CA GLU A 45 -5.10 2.83 -1.91
C GLU A 45 -4.64 3.80 -0.81
N ARG A 46 -5.48 4.77 -0.44
CA ARG A 46 -5.17 5.74 0.64
C ARG A 46 -4.92 5.05 1.97
N SER A 47 -5.74 4.05 2.31
CA SER A 47 -5.60 3.26 3.53
C SER A 47 -4.28 2.47 3.54
N LEU A 48 -3.90 1.86 2.42
CA LEU A 48 -2.64 1.15 2.26
C LEU A 48 -1.43 2.10 2.36
N ARG A 49 -1.49 3.30 1.73
CA ARG A 49 -0.44 4.32 1.87
C ARG A 49 -0.28 4.78 3.32
N MET A 50 -1.38 4.94 4.06
CA MET A 50 -1.34 5.25 5.50
C MET A 50 -0.66 4.13 6.31
N ALA A 51 -1.00 2.88 6.02
CA ALA A 51 -0.35 1.72 6.63
C ALA A 51 1.14 1.66 6.29
N HIS A 52 1.52 1.94 5.04
CA HIS A 52 2.92 1.96 4.58
C HIS A 52 3.75 3.01 5.30
N ARG A 53 3.21 4.23 5.46
CA ARG A 53 3.86 5.30 6.24
C ARG A 53 4.08 4.90 7.70
N ARG A 54 3.07 4.30 8.33
CA ARG A 54 3.15 3.84 9.72
C ARG A 54 4.17 2.72 9.88
N LEU A 55 4.10 1.71 9.02
CA LEU A 55 5.00 0.56 9.04
C LEU A 55 6.45 0.97 8.77
N SER A 56 6.70 1.85 7.79
CA SER A 56 8.03 2.41 7.50
C SER A 56 8.61 3.18 8.68
N THR A 57 7.75 3.88 9.44
CA THR A 57 8.16 4.58 10.65
C THR A 57 8.57 3.61 11.76
N VAL A 58 7.80 2.53 11.96
CA VAL A 58 8.15 1.47 12.92
C VAL A 58 9.43 0.75 12.49
N ASN A 59 9.55 0.37 11.21
CA ASN A 59 10.73 -0.32 10.68
C ASN A 59 12.01 0.52 10.86
N ARG A 60 11.93 1.86 10.76
CA ARG A 60 13.07 2.74 11.02
C ARG A 60 13.48 2.81 12.49
N ARG A 61 12.58 2.56 13.44
CA ARG A 61 12.88 2.59 14.89
C ARG A 61 13.59 1.34 15.38
N ILE A 62 13.48 0.25 14.64
CA ILE A 62 14.11 -1.04 14.97
C ILE A 62 15.37 -1.32 14.14
N ARG A 63 15.76 -0.38 13.27
CA ARG A 63 16.97 -0.44 12.43
C ARG A 63 18.18 0.08 13.17
#